data_AF-A0A945CU48-F1
#
_entry.id   AF-A0A945CU48-F1
#
_cell.length_a   1.000
_cell.length_b   1.000
_cell.length_c   1.000
_cell.angle_alpha   90.00
_cell.angle_beta   90.00
_cell.angle_gamma   90.00
#
_symmetry.space_group_name_H-M   'P 1'
#
loop_
_entity.id
_entity.type
_entity.pdbx_description
1 polymer ?
#
loop_
_entity_poly.entity_id
_entity_poly.type
_entity_poly.pdbx_seq_one_letter_code
_entity_poly.pdbx_strand_id
1 'polypeptide(L)'
;MSEMLANQYFLSGSYERALPLLERFLLNSPDRAYLKNKLLICYLQTDQVDRALEFCLEILRTAPLDLVGSDPCTQRFPCLEQTLQRPGGIPTTPLELNRLAVINLFCKPETSLRHLRRSLDLKPGQAPIREILSLLEPHV
;
A
#
# COMPACT_ATOMS: atom_id res chain seq x y z
N MET A 1 -0.40 -6.49 -25.11
CA MET A 1 0.22 -5.16 -25.33
C MET A 1 -0.07 -4.16 -24.21
N SER A 2 -1.17 -4.27 -23.46
CA SER A 2 -1.59 -3.28 -22.48
C SER A 2 -0.75 -3.26 -21.18
N GLU A 3 -0.02 -4.34 -20.85
CA GLU A 3 0.76 -4.42 -19.60
C GLU A 3 1.99 -3.50 -19.63
N MET A 4 2.68 -3.46 -20.78
CA MET A 4 3.78 -2.52 -21.02
C MET A 4 3.30 -1.06 -20.93
N LEU A 5 2.09 -0.77 -21.39
CA LEU A 5 1.49 0.55 -21.30
C LEU A 5 1.19 0.95 -19.84
N ALA A 6 0.62 0.05 -19.05
CA ALA A 6 0.41 0.29 -17.62
C ALA A 6 1.73 0.54 -16.89
N ASN A 7 2.76 -0.24 -17.22
CA ASN A 7 4.10 -0.05 -16.67
C ASN A 7 4.71 1.30 -17.08
N GLN A 8 4.51 1.71 -18.33
CA GLN A 8 4.99 3.01 -18.82
C GLN A 8 4.32 4.17 -18.08
N TYR A 9 2.98 4.14 -17.93
CA TYR A 9 2.26 5.15 -17.16
C TYR A 9 2.70 5.20 -15.70
N PHE A 10 2.97 4.04 -15.09
CA PHE A 10 3.47 3.95 -13.73
C PHE A 10 4.85 4.63 -13.61
N LEU A 11 5.78 4.29 -14.50
CA LEU A 11 7.14 4.84 -14.50
C LEU A 11 7.18 6.34 -14.82
N SER A 12 6.22 6.85 -15.61
CA SER A 12 6.08 8.28 -15.90
C SER A 12 5.33 9.05 -14.81
N GLY A 13 4.97 8.41 -13.69
CA GLY A 13 4.19 9.03 -12.60
C GLY A 13 2.74 9.33 -12.98
N SER A 14 2.25 8.83 -14.11
CA SER A 14 0.87 8.99 -14.57
C SER A 14 -0.05 7.97 -13.89
N TYR A 15 -0.10 8.00 -12.55
CA TYR A 15 -0.77 7.00 -11.72
C TYR A 15 -2.26 6.86 -12.02
N GLU A 16 -2.96 7.97 -12.29
CA GLU A 16 -4.38 7.98 -12.68
C GLU A 16 -4.66 7.16 -13.94
N ARG A 17 -3.70 7.15 -14.89
CA ARG A 17 -3.82 6.37 -16.14
C ARG A 17 -3.36 4.93 -15.96
N ALA A 18 -2.40 4.70 -15.08
CA ALA A 18 -1.90 3.36 -14.76
C ALA A 18 -2.95 2.53 -13.99
N LEU A 19 -3.66 3.15 -13.06
CA LEU A 19 -4.60 2.51 -12.14
C LEU A 19 -5.65 1.62 -12.82
N PRO A 20 -6.49 2.10 -13.76
CA PRO A 20 -7.52 1.26 -14.37
C PRO A 20 -6.95 0.13 -15.25
N LEU A 21 -5.72 0.29 -15.75
CA LEU A 21 -5.04 -0.77 -16.49
C LEU A 21 -4.52 -1.85 -15.53
N LEU A 22 -3.89 -1.45 -14.43
CA LEU A 22 -3.39 -2.36 -13.40
C LEU A 22 -4.51 -3.17 -12.74
N GLU A 23 -5.65 -2.53 -12.41
CA GLU A 23 -6.85 -3.22 -11.90
C GLU A 23 -7.31 -4.33 -12.86
N ARG A 24 -7.40 -4.02 -14.17
CA ARG A 24 -7.78 -5.00 -15.19
C ARG A 24 -6.78 -6.16 -15.30
N PHE A 25 -5.48 -5.91 -15.13
CA PHE A 25 -4.50 -6.99 -15.14
C PHE A 25 -4.62 -7.90 -13.93
N LEU A 26 -4.82 -7.32 -12.76
CA LEU A 26 -4.95 -8.09 -11.54
C LEU A 26 -6.17 -9.01 -11.58
N LEU A 27 -7.30 -8.53 -12.14
CA LEU A 27 -8.49 -9.36 -12.37
C LEU A 27 -8.21 -10.61 -13.23
N ASN A 28 -7.31 -10.50 -14.22
CA ASN A 28 -6.96 -11.60 -15.12
C ASN A 28 -5.77 -12.44 -14.61
N SER A 29 -5.02 -11.95 -13.61
CA SER A 29 -3.81 -12.60 -13.09
C SER A 29 -3.57 -12.18 -11.64
N PRO A 30 -4.36 -12.73 -10.69
CA PRO A 30 -4.37 -12.28 -9.30
C PRO A 30 -3.09 -12.64 -8.52
N ASP A 31 -2.29 -13.61 -8.97
CA ASP A 31 -1.08 -14.06 -8.27
C ASP A 31 0.17 -13.21 -8.54
N ARG A 32 0.04 -12.09 -9.24
CA ARG A 32 1.19 -11.25 -9.58
C ARG A 32 1.47 -10.22 -8.47
N ALA A 33 2.33 -10.57 -7.51
CA ALA A 33 2.74 -9.70 -6.41
C ALA A 33 3.21 -8.30 -6.87
N TYR A 34 4.00 -8.20 -7.94
CA TYR A 34 4.45 -6.90 -8.46
C TYR A 34 3.32 -6.00 -8.99
N LEU A 35 2.21 -6.57 -9.48
CA LEU A 35 1.05 -5.79 -9.93
C LEU A 35 0.27 -5.24 -8.74
N LYS A 36 0.04 -6.06 -7.71
CA LYS A 36 -0.56 -5.65 -6.44
C LYS A 36 0.19 -4.45 -5.86
N ASN A 37 1.52 -4.57 -5.81
CA ASN A 37 2.42 -3.52 -5.35
C ASN A 37 2.28 -2.20 -6.12
N LYS A 38 2.29 -2.24 -7.46
CA LYS A 38 2.11 -1.04 -8.29
C LYS A 38 0.73 -0.42 -8.12
N LEU A 39 -0.30 -1.26 -8.00
CA LEU A 39 -1.67 -0.79 -7.82
C LEU A 39 -1.83 -0.05 -6.49
N LEU A 40 -1.23 -0.58 -5.42
CA LEU A 40 -1.21 0.07 -4.11
C LEU A 40 -0.57 1.46 -4.15
N ILE A 41 0.57 1.60 -4.85
CA ILE A 41 1.21 2.90 -5.06
C ILE A 41 0.27 3.84 -5.83
N CYS A 42 -0.39 3.34 -6.87
CA CYS A 42 -1.34 4.16 -7.63
C CYS A 42 -2.47 4.67 -6.74
N TYR A 43 -3.03 3.83 -5.85
CA TYR A 43 -4.03 4.27 -4.88
C TYR A 43 -3.48 5.35 -3.94
N LEU A 44 -2.28 5.15 -3.39
CA LEU A 44 -1.66 6.14 -2.51
C LEU A 44 -1.36 7.47 -3.23
N GLN A 45 -0.93 7.44 -4.49
CA GLN A 45 -0.58 8.63 -5.26
C GLN A 45 -1.82 9.38 -5.80
N THR A 46 -2.94 8.68 -5.95
CA THR A 46 -4.24 9.26 -6.35
C THR A 46 -5.12 9.60 -5.15
N ASP A 47 -4.53 9.66 -3.94
CA ASP A 47 -5.18 9.97 -2.66
C ASP A 47 -6.32 9.01 -2.25
N GLN A 48 -6.39 7.83 -2.86
CA GLN A 48 -7.34 6.77 -2.55
C GLN A 48 -6.85 5.89 -1.39
N VAL A 49 -6.54 6.50 -0.24
CA VAL A 49 -5.92 5.82 0.91
C VAL A 49 -6.84 4.75 1.51
N ASP A 50 -8.15 4.97 1.53
CA ASP A 50 -9.12 4.00 2.05
C ASP A 50 -9.11 2.71 1.20
N ARG A 51 -9.09 2.84 -0.14
CA ARG A 51 -8.95 1.69 -1.05
C ARG A 51 -7.60 1.01 -0.90
N ALA A 52 -6.53 1.78 -0.67
CA ALA A 52 -5.21 1.20 -0.41
C ALA A 52 -5.23 0.30 0.84
N LEU A 53 -5.92 0.72 1.92
CA LEU A 53 -6.08 -0.10 3.12
C LEU A 53 -6.89 -1.37 2.88
N GLU A 54 -8.05 -1.26 2.21
CA GLU A 54 -8.87 -2.43 1.87
C GLU A 54 -8.09 -3.42 1.00
N PHE A 55 -7.35 -2.90 0.02
CA PHE A 55 -6.53 -3.72 -0.85
C PHE A 55 -5.36 -4.38 -0.11
N CYS A 56 -4.69 -3.66 0.80
CA CYS A 56 -3.69 -4.26 1.69
C CYS A 56 -4.26 -5.43 2.51
N LEU A 57 -5.47 -5.27 3.05
CA LEU A 57 -6.15 -6.30 3.81
C LEU A 57 -6.44 -7.53 2.95
N GLU A 58 -6.88 -7.35 1.70
CA GLU A 58 -7.08 -8.45 0.74
C GLU A 58 -5.78 -9.21 0.46
N ILE A 59 -4.68 -8.49 0.26
CA ILE A 59 -3.37 -9.12 0.03
C ILE A 59 -2.93 -9.89 1.28
N LEU A 60 -3.08 -9.32 2.48
CA LEU A 60 -2.74 -10.00 3.74
C LEU A 60 -3.58 -11.27 3.95
N ARG A 61 -4.86 -11.26 3.57
CA ARG A 61 -5.73 -12.46 3.64
C ARG A 61 -5.31 -13.55 2.66
N THR A 62 -4.82 -13.19 1.48
CA THR A 62 -4.52 -14.14 0.40
C THR A 62 -3.10 -14.69 0.47
N ALA A 63 -2.12 -13.85 0.82
CA ALA A 63 -0.72 -14.24 0.97
C ALA A 63 0.03 -13.28 1.92
N PRO A 64 0.05 -13.55 3.25
CA PRO A 64 0.74 -12.70 4.23
C PRO A 64 2.25 -12.58 3.96
N LEU A 65 2.87 -13.67 3.48
CA LEU A 65 4.30 -13.78 3.22
C LEU A 65 4.77 -12.95 2.01
N ASP A 66 3.90 -12.71 1.03
CA ASP A 66 4.22 -11.91 -0.16
C ASP A 66 4.41 -10.42 0.17
N LEU A 67 3.85 -9.94 1.28
CA LEU A 67 3.95 -8.55 1.72
C LEU A 67 5.12 -8.31 2.68
N VAL A 68 5.34 -9.23 3.62
CA VAL A 68 6.31 -9.07 4.71
C VAL A 68 7.71 -9.54 4.31
N GLY A 69 7.82 -10.45 3.33
CA GLY A 69 9.09 -11.05 2.89
C GLY A 69 9.61 -10.56 1.54
N SER A 70 8.83 -9.79 0.77
CA SER A 70 9.30 -9.27 -0.51
C SER A 70 10.24 -8.08 -0.28
N ASP A 71 11.53 -8.29 -0.47
CA ASP A 71 12.57 -7.29 -0.30
C ASP A 71 12.24 -6.03 -1.15
N PRO A 72 11.80 -4.91 -0.55
CA PRO A 72 11.29 -3.75 -1.30
C PRO A 72 12.31 -3.23 -2.30
N CYS A 73 13.59 -3.39 -1.99
CA CYS A 73 14.74 -2.97 -2.77
C CYS A 73 14.93 -3.77 -4.08
N THR A 74 14.45 -5.01 -4.16
CA THR A 74 14.62 -5.83 -5.38
C THR A 74 13.60 -5.53 -6.48
N GLN A 75 12.42 -5.00 -6.13
CA GLN A 75 11.35 -4.72 -7.10
C GLN A 75 11.47 -3.35 -7.78
N ARG A 76 12.64 -2.69 -7.73
CA ARG A 76 12.82 -1.36 -8.34
C ARG A 76 11.79 -0.36 -7.80
N PHE A 77 11.34 -0.57 -6.57
CA PHE A 77 10.63 0.44 -5.81
C PHE A 77 11.65 1.54 -5.52
N PRO A 78 11.41 2.79 -5.90
CA PRO A 78 11.94 3.87 -5.11
C PRO A 78 11.39 3.63 -3.71
N CYS A 79 12.25 3.65 -2.68
CA CYS A 79 11.81 3.56 -1.29
C CYS A 79 10.53 4.37 -1.17
N LEU A 80 9.42 3.78 -0.73
CA LEU A 80 8.10 4.41 -0.87
C LEU A 80 8.02 5.77 -0.13
N GLU A 81 8.92 5.98 0.85
CA GLU A 81 9.25 7.26 1.49
C GLU A 81 9.81 8.35 0.55
N GLN A 82 10.50 8.00 -0.53
CA GLN A 82 11.07 8.91 -1.54
C GLN A 82 10.10 9.23 -2.68
N THR A 83 9.17 8.31 -3.00
CA THR A 83 8.13 8.54 -4.04
C THR A 83 6.96 9.36 -3.56
N LEU A 84 6.67 9.32 -2.26
CA LEU A 84 5.63 10.13 -1.65
C LEU A 84 6.31 11.32 -1.00
N GLN A 85 6.02 12.53 -1.50
CA GLN A 85 6.44 13.77 -0.85
C GLN A 85 5.85 13.76 0.56
N ARG A 86 6.67 13.40 1.57
CA ARG A 86 6.25 13.49 2.96
C ARG A 86 5.95 14.96 3.26
N PRO A 87 4.76 15.31 3.75
CA PRO A 87 4.62 16.59 4.41
C PRO A 87 5.60 16.59 5.59
N GLY A 88 6.44 17.62 5.69
CA GLY A 88 7.47 17.77 6.72
C GLY A 88 6.93 18.04 8.13
N GLY A 89 5.85 17.37 8.51
CA GLY A 89 5.13 17.58 9.77
C GLY A 89 4.85 16.26 10.50
N ILE A 90 4.53 16.38 11.79
CA ILE A 90 4.04 15.25 12.57
C ILE A 90 2.67 14.88 12.00
N PRO A 91 2.43 13.62 11.58
CA PRO A 91 1.12 13.21 11.09
C PRO A 91 0.10 13.38 12.22
N THR A 92 -0.86 14.29 12.00
CA THR A 92 -1.89 14.63 12.98
C THR A 92 -3.25 14.09 12.56
N THR A 93 -3.44 13.84 11.26
CA THR A 93 -4.71 13.33 10.75
C THR A 93 -4.72 11.79 10.65
N PRO A 94 -5.89 11.14 10.85
CA PRO A 94 -6.02 9.70 10.63
C PRO A 94 -5.65 9.28 9.20
N LEU A 95 -5.97 10.12 8.20
CA LEU A 95 -5.68 9.85 6.79
C LEU A 95 -4.17 9.80 6.51
N GLU A 96 -3.40 10.76 7.06
CA GLU A 96 -1.94 10.75 6.94
C GLU A 96 -1.32 9.54 7.66
N LEU A 97 -1.84 9.21 8.85
CA LEU A 97 -1.39 8.03 9.59
C LEU A 97 -1.66 6.74 8.81
N ASN A 98 -2.83 6.62 8.18
CA ASN A 98 -3.17 5.48 7.33
C ASN A 98 -2.25 5.39 6.12
N ARG A 99 -2.00 6.53 5.45
CA ARG A 99 -1.07 6.60 4.32
C ARG A 99 0.32 6.14 4.74
N LEU A 100 0.84 6.68 5.84
CA LEU A 100 2.15 6.31 6.39
C LEU A 100 2.22 4.85 6.84
N ALA A 101 1.12 4.32 7.38
CA ALA A 101 1.04 2.91 7.73
C ALA A 101 1.17 2.02 6.51
N VAL A 102 0.39 2.26 5.46
CA VAL A 102 0.46 1.49 4.21
C VAL A 102 1.86 1.60 3.60
N ILE A 103 2.46 2.79 3.63
CA ILE A 103 3.81 3.01 3.10
C ILE A 103 4.85 2.16 3.83
N ASN A 104 4.79 2.17 5.16
CA ASN A 104 5.77 1.52 6.00
C ASN A 104 5.52 0.01 6.14
N LEU A 105 4.36 -0.49 5.71
CA LEU A 105 3.98 -1.90 5.86
C LEU A 105 5.06 -2.84 5.29
N PHE A 106 5.66 -2.45 4.17
CA PHE A 106 6.65 -3.24 3.42
C PHE A 106 8.07 -3.10 3.94
N CYS A 107 8.45 -1.89 4.38
CA CYS A 107 9.83 -1.58 4.72
C CYS A 107 10.11 -1.66 6.22
N LYS A 108 9.11 -1.32 7.05
CA LYS A 108 9.21 -1.13 8.50
C LYS A 108 7.87 -1.49 9.14
N PRO A 109 7.52 -2.79 9.24
CA PRO A 109 6.21 -3.20 9.71
C PRO A 109 5.92 -2.72 11.15
N GLU A 110 6.94 -2.63 12.02
CA GLU A 110 6.79 -2.04 13.36
C GLU A 110 6.30 -0.57 13.34
N THR A 111 6.84 0.26 12.44
CA THR A 111 6.40 1.66 12.35
C THR A 111 5.01 1.74 11.73
N SER A 112 4.69 0.84 10.79
CA SER A 112 3.34 0.69 10.25
C SER A 112 2.32 0.40 11.35
N LEU A 113 2.58 -0.60 12.21
CA LEU A 113 1.71 -0.94 13.34
C LEU A 113 1.51 0.25 14.28
N ARG A 114 2.58 1.01 14.57
CA ARG A 114 2.48 2.22 15.39
C ARG A 114 1.55 3.27 14.79
N HIS A 115 1.62 3.49 13.47
CA HIS A 115 0.75 4.43 12.77
C HIS A 115 -0.70 3.96 12.72
N LEU A 116 -0.94 2.66 12.49
CA LEU A 116 -2.28 2.06 12.50
C LEU A 116 -2.95 2.17 13.86
N ARG A 117 -2.22 1.87 14.95
CA ARG A 117 -2.73 2.02 16.33
C ARG A 117 -3.10 3.47 16.62
N ARG A 118 -2.22 4.42 16.29
CA ARG A 118 -2.49 5.85 16.47
C ARG A 118 -3.69 6.33 15.64
N SER A 119 -3.90 5.78 14.44
CA SER A 119 -5.07 6.09 13.62
C SER A 119 -6.37 5.58 14.25
N LEU A 120 -6.34 4.39 14.86
CA LEU A 120 -7.49 3.85 15.59
C LEU A 120 -7.82 4.64 16.85
N ASP A 121 -6.81 5.12 17.58
CA ASP A 121 -7.01 5.97 18.77
C ASP A 121 -7.79 7.26 18.42
N LEU A 122 -7.51 7.83 17.24
CA LEU A 122 -8.20 9.03 16.75
C LEU A 122 -9.58 8.72 16.15
N LYS A 123 -9.74 7.58 15.49
CA LYS A 123 -11.00 7.18 14.84
C LYS A 123 -11.24 5.67 15.02
N PRO A 124 -11.95 5.27 16.09
CA PRO A 124 -12.11 3.86 16.46
C PRO A 124 -13.03 3.03 15.55
N GLY A 125 -13.63 3.61 14.50
CA GLY A 125 -14.56 2.93 13.57
C GLY A 125 -13.92 2.27 12.34
N GLN A 126 -12.59 2.21 12.26
CA GLN A 126 -11.89 1.71 11.07
C GLN A 126 -11.71 0.19 11.14
N ALA A 127 -12.75 -0.55 10.74
CA ALA A 127 -12.74 -2.02 10.64
C ALA A 127 -11.51 -2.59 9.89
N PRO A 128 -11.10 -2.09 8.71
CA PRO A 128 -9.97 -2.67 7.99
C PRO A 128 -8.66 -2.59 8.78
N ILE A 129 -8.44 -1.52 9.55
CA ILE A 129 -7.21 -1.35 10.33
C ILE A 129 -7.12 -2.39 11.46
N ARG A 130 -8.23 -2.66 12.16
CA ARG A 130 -8.24 -3.65 13.24
C ARG A 130 -7.87 -5.04 12.72
N GLU A 131 -8.39 -5.39 11.56
CA GLU A 131 -8.10 -6.67 10.94
C GLU A 131 -6.65 -6.75 10.46
N ILE A 132 -6.13 -5.70 9.81
CA ILE A 132 -4.72 -5.62 9.42
C ILE A 132 -3.80 -5.80 10.64
N LEU A 133 -4.10 -5.17 11.78
CA LEU A 133 -3.33 -5.36 13.01
C LEU A 133 -3.33 -6.82 13.47
N SER A 134 -4.51 -7.47 13.49
CA SER A 134 -4.62 -8.87 13.92
C SER A 134 -3.84 -9.84 13.02
N LEU A 135 -3.71 -9.53 11.73
CA LEU A 135 -2.97 -10.35 10.77
C LEU A 135 -1.46 -10.09 10.82
N LEU A 136 -1.02 -8.89 11.18
CA LEU A 136 0.39 -8.52 11.21
C LEU A 136 1.09 -8.82 12.54
N GLU A 137 0.39 -8.72 13.68
CA GLU A 137 0.95 -8.99 15.00
C GLU A 137 1.67 -10.35 15.16
N PRO A 138 1.26 -11.47 14.52
CA PRO A 138 1.99 -12.73 14.61
C PRO A 138 3.25 -12.80 13.72
N HIS A 139 3.49 -11.82 12.84
CA HIS A 139 4.55 -11.84 11.83
C HIS A 139 5.64 -10.77 12.02
N VAL A 140 5.53 -9.94 13.07
CA VAL A 140 6.46 -8.86 13.44
C VAL A 140 7.07 -9.16 14.79
#